data_AF-A0AAV5GUS2-F1
#
_entry.id   AF-A0AAV5GUS2-F1
#
_cell.length_a   1.000
_cell.length_b   1.000
_cell.length_c   1.000
_cell.angle_alpha   90.00
_cell.angle_beta   90.00
_cell.angle_gamma   90.00
#
_symmetry.space_group_name_H-M   'P 1'
#
loop_
_entity.id
_entity.type
_entity.pdbx_description
1 polymer ?
#
loop_
_entity_poly.entity_id
_entity_poly.type
_entity_poly.pdbx_seq_one_letter_code
_entity_poly.pdbx_strand_id
1 'polypeptide(L)'
;MLIEALDGKFVEDFISFIEEGGYQHVKKGTSQNQFYRFEKPKFSQFPYMIELFSRKPDSLLEFDIRLAPVYVSENVVSLSAILLDEEYYILLKDGIVEIDEVSVLDLEYIVLFKMKAWLDLSARKAAGEEIDSKNIKKHKNDVLRLAANIDNDVRVPIADTVKKDAKLFMEEAEKTPVDLKSLGIKNATYEEILRVIYRCYEIEGE
;
A
#
# COMPACT_ATOMS: atom_id res chain seq x y z
N MET A 1 -1.57 -5.46 10.10
CA MET A 1 -0.84 -6.27 11.10
C MET A 1 0.60 -6.44 10.66
N LEU A 2 1.55 -6.00 11.48
CA LEU A 2 2.98 -6.23 11.30
C LEU A 2 3.42 -7.26 12.35
N ILE A 3 4.13 -8.30 11.93
CA ILE A 3 4.61 -9.36 12.83
C ILE A 3 6.12 -9.43 12.73
N GLU A 4 6.82 -9.26 13.85
CA GLU A 4 8.29 -9.29 13.89
C GLU A 4 8.86 -10.71 13.98
N ALA A 5 8.08 -11.67 14.51
CA ALA A 5 8.44 -13.08 14.57
C ALA A 5 7.23 -13.97 14.27
N LEU A 6 7.36 -14.84 13.26
CA LEU A 6 6.41 -15.92 13.03
C LEU A 6 6.81 -17.08 13.94
N ASP A 7 5.99 -17.38 14.94
CA ASP A 7 6.11 -18.64 15.68
C ASP A 7 5.23 -19.73 15.04
N GLY A 8 5.55 -21.00 15.32
CA GLY A 8 4.84 -22.13 14.69
C GLY A 8 3.35 -22.15 15.00
N LYS A 9 2.94 -21.62 16.18
CA LYS A 9 1.53 -21.55 16.55
C LYS A 9 0.77 -20.56 15.67
N PHE A 10 1.34 -19.38 15.43
CA PHE A 10 0.75 -18.40 14.52
C PHE A 10 0.57 -18.99 13.12
N VAL A 11 1.58 -19.71 12.61
CA VAL A 11 1.50 -20.34 11.27
C VAL A 11 0.36 -21.36 11.22
N GLU A 12 0.22 -22.21 12.24
CA GLU A 12 -0.88 -23.18 12.34
C GLU A 12 -2.25 -22.52 12.40
N ASP A 13 -2.42 -21.51 13.27
CA ASP A 13 -3.67 -20.77 13.44
C ASP A 13 -4.04 -20.01 12.15
N PHE A 14 -3.06 -19.39 11.49
CA PHE A 14 -3.28 -18.68 10.23
C PHE A 14 -3.68 -19.62 9.09
N ILE A 15 -3.02 -20.77 8.95
CA ILE A 15 -3.40 -21.76 7.93
C ILE A 15 -4.83 -22.24 8.16
N SER A 16 -5.18 -22.54 9.41
CA SER A 16 -6.55 -22.94 9.78
C SER A 16 -7.56 -21.86 9.40
N PHE A 17 -7.25 -20.59 9.66
CA PHE A 17 -8.07 -19.45 9.27
C PHE A 17 -8.27 -19.36 7.75
N ILE A 18 -7.21 -19.56 6.95
CA ILE A 18 -7.30 -19.55 5.48
C ILE A 18 -8.15 -20.72 4.97
N GLU A 19 -8.00 -21.91 5.53
CA GLU A 19 -8.78 -23.10 5.17
C GLU A 19 -10.26 -22.93 5.53
N GLU A 20 -10.56 -22.44 6.74
CA GLU A 20 -11.93 -22.13 7.20
C GLU A 20 -12.60 -21.07 6.32
N GLY A 21 -11.84 -20.04 5.92
CA GLY A 21 -12.32 -19.00 5.01
C GLY A 21 -12.57 -19.48 3.58
N GLY A 22 -11.99 -20.63 3.20
CA GLY A 22 -12.11 -21.22 1.88
C GLY A 22 -11.60 -20.30 0.77
N TYR A 23 -10.45 -19.65 0.98
CA TYR A 23 -9.84 -18.74 0.00
C TYR A 23 -9.52 -19.48 -1.29
N GLN A 24 -10.08 -19.01 -2.40
CA GLN A 24 -10.01 -19.71 -3.68
C GLN A 24 -8.73 -19.42 -4.45
N HIS A 25 -8.12 -18.26 -4.22
CA HIS A 25 -6.94 -17.81 -4.94
C HIS A 25 -5.77 -17.65 -3.99
N VAL A 26 -4.86 -18.62 -4.00
CA VAL A 26 -3.59 -18.55 -3.29
C VAL A 26 -2.48 -18.30 -4.30
N LYS A 27 -1.89 -17.10 -4.25
CA LYS A 27 -0.85 -16.67 -5.18
C LYS A 27 0.45 -16.46 -4.43
N LYS A 28 1.57 -16.75 -5.10
CA LYS A 28 2.92 -16.53 -4.58
C LYS A 28 3.80 -15.79 -5.60
N GLY A 29 4.57 -14.83 -5.12
CA GLY A 29 5.58 -14.12 -5.94
C GLY A 29 6.77 -15.01 -6.32
N THR A 30 7.36 -14.78 -7.49
CA THR A 30 8.42 -15.64 -8.08
C THR A 30 9.86 -15.17 -7.85
N SER A 31 10.11 -14.08 -7.10
CA SER A 31 11.44 -13.45 -6.99
C SER A 31 12.07 -13.56 -5.59
N GLN A 32 13.06 -12.70 -5.28
CA GLN A 32 13.62 -12.52 -3.93
C GLN A 32 12.54 -12.22 -2.87
N ASN A 33 11.37 -11.75 -3.29
CA ASN A 33 10.32 -11.27 -2.40
C ASN A 33 9.20 -12.29 -2.32
N GLN A 34 9.25 -13.12 -1.28
CA GLN A 34 8.24 -14.11 -0.99
C GLN A 34 7.04 -13.36 -0.39
N PHE A 35 5.97 -13.23 -1.18
CA PHE A 35 4.66 -12.82 -0.67
C PHE A 35 3.63 -13.90 -1.00
N TYR A 36 2.63 -14.03 -0.14
CA TYR A 36 1.42 -14.80 -0.37
C TYR A 36 0.24 -13.87 -0.45
N ARG A 37 -0.63 -14.09 -1.42
CA ARG A 37 -1.92 -13.41 -1.48
C ARG A 37 -3.05 -14.43 -1.51
N PHE A 38 -3.97 -14.26 -0.58
CA PHE A 38 -5.20 -15.02 -0.42
C PHE A 38 -6.36 -14.12 -0.84
N GLU A 39 -7.10 -14.48 -1.89
CA GLU A 39 -8.25 -13.69 -2.36
C GLU A 39 -9.51 -14.56 -2.48
N LYS A 40 -10.67 -13.89 -2.48
CA LYS A 40 -11.98 -14.50 -2.72
C LYS A 40 -12.29 -15.62 -1.72
N PRO A 41 -12.50 -15.29 -0.43
CA PRO A 41 -12.99 -16.27 0.52
C PRO A 41 -14.38 -16.78 0.08
N LYS A 42 -14.70 -18.02 0.45
CA LYS A 42 -16.02 -18.61 0.23
C LYS A 42 -17.10 -17.92 1.06
N PHE A 43 -16.73 -17.43 2.24
CA PHE A 43 -17.62 -16.81 3.21
C PHE A 43 -17.33 -15.32 3.35
N SER A 44 -18.36 -14.48 3.25
CA SER A 44 -18.23 -13.02 3.27
C SER A 44 -17.83 -12.44 4.63
N GLN A 45 -17.87 -13.23 5.71
CA GLN A 45 -17.38 -12.82 7.03
C GLN A 45 -15.84 -12.76 7.10
N PHE A 46 -15.14 -13.35 6.13
CA PHE A 46 -13.68 -13.31 6.06
C PHE A 46 -13.21 -12.09 5.24
N PRO A 47 -12.01 -11.55 5.52
CA PRO A 47 -11.43 -10.49 4.71
C PRO A 47 -11.35 -10.89 3.23
N TYR A 48 -11.78 -10.01 2.34
CA TYR A 48 -11.78 -10.31 0.90
C TYR A 48 -10.40 -10.68 0.36
N MET A 49 -9.35 -10.06 0.93
CA MET A 49 -7.97 -10.25 0.54
C MET A 49 -7.08 -10.20 1.78
N ILE A 50 -6.13 -11.14 1.86
CA ILE A 50 -5.05 -11.14 2.85
C ILE A 50 -3.74 -11.26 2.08
N GLU A 51 -2.77 -10.44 2.42
CA GLU A 51 -1.41 -10.52 1.88
C GLU A 51 -0.43 -10.73 3.02
N LEU A 52 0.37 -11.79 2.92
CA LEU A 52 1.54 -12.00 3.77
C LEU A 52 2.78 -11.64 2.98
N PHE A 53 3.69 -10.91 3.59
CA PHE A 53 4.97 -10.57 3.01
C PHE A 53 6.06 -10.74 4.07
N SER A 54 7.23 -11.16 3.62
CA SER A 54 8.40 -11.20 4.47
C SER A 54 9.65 -10.69 3.75
N ARG A 55 10.46 -9.93 4.50
CA ARG A 55 11.83 -9.55 4.10
C ARG A 55 12.81 -10.73 4.22
N LYS A 56 12.41 -11.83 4.87
CA LYS A 56 13.19 -13.07 5.00
C LYS A 56 12.57 -14.16 4.12
N PRO A 57 13.24 -14.60 3.04
CA PRO A 57 12.70 -15.60 2.12
C PRO A 57 12.24 -16.89 2.81
N ASP A 58 12.98 -17.33 3.83
CA ASP A 58 12.76 -18.63 4.48
C ASP A 58 11.56 -18.66 5.43
N SER A 59 11.10 -17.49 5.87
CA SER A 59 10.07 -17.39 6.91
C SER A 59 8.67 -17.76 6.45
N LEU A 60 8.44 -17.88 5.13
CA LEU A 60 7.15 -18.25 4.55
C LEU A 60 7.15 -19.63 3.89
N LEU A 61 8.22 -20.41 4.05
CA LEU A 61 8.36 -21.74 3.44
C LEU A 61 7.34 -22.75 4.00
N GLU A 62 6.92 -22.62 5.25
CA GLU A 62 5.92 -23.53 5.84
C GLU A 62 4.55 -23.43 5.14
N PHE A 63 4.23 -22.26 4.59
CA PHE A 63 3.01 -22.06 3.81
C PHE A 63 3.07 -22.75 2.43
N ASP A 64 4.27 -22.92 1.84
CA ASP A 64 4.42 -23.57 0.53
C ASP A 64 3.99 -25.03 0.56
N ILE A 65 4.40 -25.72 1.64
CA ILE A 65 4.16 -27.14 1.84
C ILE A 65 2.66 -27.43 1.96
N ARG A 66 1.92 -26.49 2.56
CA ARG A 66 0.52 -26.71 2.94
C ARG A 66 -0.51 -26.10 1.99
N LEU A 67 -0.22 -24.95 1.37
CA LEU A 67 -1.22 -24.17 0.63
C LEU A 67 -1.14 -24.29 -0.90
N ALA A 68 -0.11 -24.98 -1.43
CA ALA A 68 0.08 -25.24 -2.86
C ALA A 68 -0.18 -24.00 -3.77
N PRO A 69 0.58 -22.90 -3.59
CA PRO A 69 0.28 -21.63 -4.24
C PRO A 69 0.50 -21.66 -5.76
N VAL A 70 -0.27 -20.85 -6.48
CA VAL A 70 0.00 -20.55 -7.89
C VAL A 70 1.02 -19.42 -7.99
N TYR A 71 2.12 -19.68 -8.69
CA TYR A 71 3.15 -18.69 -8.93
C TYR A 71 2.67 -17.63 -9.92
N VAL A 72 2.76 -16.37 -9.53
CA VAL A 72 2.36 -15.22 -10.35
C VAL A 72 3.55 -14.31 -10.64
N SER A 73 3.60 -13.78 -11.84
CA SER A 73 4.61 -12.78 -12.21
C SER A 73 4.41 -11.50 -11.40
N GLU A 74 5.50 -10.81 -11.12
CA GLU A 74 5.59 -9.58 -10.29
C GLU A 74 4.87 -8.37 -10.89
N ASN A 75 4.08 -8.55 -11.95
CA ASN A 75 3.48 -7.45 -12.70
C ASN A 75 2.38 -6.69 -11.93
N VAL A 76 2.15 -7.03 -10.66
CA VAL A 76 1.32 -6.25 -9.75
C VAL A 76 2.26 -5.38 -8.91
N VAL A 77 2.13 -4.04 -8.98
CA VAL A 77 2.73 -3.16 -7.96
C VAL A 77 2.10 -3.56 -6.64
N SER A 78 2.86 -4.30 -5.85
CA SER A 78 2.42 -4.90 -4.59
C SER A 78 2.98 -4.06 -3.46
N LEU A 79 2.21 -3.91 -2.39
CA LEU A 79 2.66 -3.21 -1.19
C LEU A 79 3.98 -3.82 -0.66
N SER A 80 4.13 -5.14 -0.79
CA SER A 80 5.38 -5.86 -0.53
C SER A 80 6.60 -5.28 -1.24
N ALA A 81 6.48 -4.86 -2.50
CA ALA A 81 7.60 -4.29 -3.25
C ALA A 81 8.05 -2.94 -2.65
N ILE A 82 7.08 -2.13 -2.21
CA ILE A 82 7.36 -0.85 -1.54
C ILE A 82 8.02 -1.09 -0.18
N LEU A 83 7.53 -2.08 0.58
CA LEU A 83 8.03 -2.38 1.94
C LEU A 83 9.41 -3.06 1.99
N LEU A 84 10.02 -3.33 0.84
CA LEU A 84 11.43 -3.75 0.78
C LEU A 84 12.37 -2.56 0.89
N ASP A 85 11.92 -1.38 0.47
CA ASP A 85 12.63 -0.16 0.70
C ASP A 85 12.65 0.13 2.21
N GLU A 86 13.84 0.36 2.74
CA GLU A 86 14.07 0.51 4.17
C GLU A 86 13.34 1.74 4.73
N GLU A 87 13.32 2.83 3.98
CA GLU A 87 12.70 4.09 4.40
C GLU A 87 11.17 3.94 4.43
N TYR A 88 10.59 3.30 3.42
CA TYR A 88 9.15 3.00 3.44
C TYR A 88 8.78 1.96 4.51
N TYR A 89 9.67 1.03 4.85
CA TYR A 89 9.43 0.12 5.97
C TYR A 89 9.45 0.84 7.32
N ILE A 90 10.32 1.83 7.50
CA ILE A 90 10.32 2.69 8.69
C ILE A 90 9.01 3.48 8.77
N LEU A 91 8.54 4.07 7.66
CA LEU A 91 7.24 4.75 7.61
C LEU A 91 6.07 3.85 7.98
N LEU A 92 6.08 2.58 7.53
CA LEU A 92 5.05 1.63 7.93
C LEU A 92 5.03 1.48 9.45
N LYS A 93 6.20 1.31 10.07
CA LYS A 93 6.31 1.12 11.53
C LYS A 93 5.88 2.36 12.30
N ASP A 94 6.32 3.53 11.87
CA ASP A 94 6.06 4.79 12.55
C ASP A 94 4.58 5.22 12.43
N GLY A 95 3.93 4.87 11.32
CA GLY A 95 2.53 5.24 11.06
C GLY A 95 1.49 4.25 11.57
N ILE A 96 1.90 3.13 12.17
CA ILE A 96 0.94 2.15 12.70
C ILE A 96 0.32 2.69 13.99
N VAL A 97 -1.00 2.65 14.03
CA VAL A 97 -1.81 2.90 15.22
C VAL A 97 -2.73 1.72 15.51
N GLU A 98 -3.14 1.56 16.75
CA GLU A 98 -4.08 0.52 17.16
C GLU A 98 -5.47 1.10 17.36
N ILE A 99 -6.46 0.54 16.65
CA ILE A 99 -7.88 0.88 16.80
C ILE A 99 -8.62 -0.44 17.04
N ASP A 100 -9.32 -0.55 18.17
CA ASP A 100 -10.06 -1.76 18.55
C ASP A 100 -9.23 -3.05 18.41
N GLU A 101 -7.98 -3.04 18.92
CA GLU A 101 -7.01 -4.14 18.85
C GLU A 101 -6.52 -4.47 17.42
N VAL A 102 -6.86 -3.64 16.43
CA VAL A 102 -6.43 -3.79 15.03
C VAL A 102 -5.36 -2.75 14.70
N SER A 103 -4.18 -3.21 14.29
CA SER A 103 -3.15 -2.34 13.75
C SER A 103 -3.53 -1.82 12.36
N VAL A 104 -3.78 -0.52 12.28
CA VAL A 104 -4.06 0.21 11.04
C VAL A 104 -2.97 1.26 10.80
N LEU A 105 -2.91 1.80 9.58
CA LEU A 105 -1.96 2.85 9.22
C LEU A 105 -2.68 4.19 9.21
N ASP A 106 -2.11 5.21 9.82
CA ASP A 106 -2.67 6.57 9.80
C ASP A 106 -2.73 7.15 8.37
N LEU A 107 -3.65 8.10 8.16
CA LEU A 107 -4.03 8.58 6.82
C LEU A 107 -2.84 9.18 6.06
N GLU A 108 -2.01 9.94 6.75
CA GLU A 108 -0.84 10.63 6.21
C GLU A 108 0.19 9.61 5.70
N TYR A 109 0.40 8.53 6.46
CA TYR A 109 1.29 7.46 6.04
C TYR A 109 0.70 6.70 4.84
N ILE A 110 -0.61 6.41 4.84
CA ILE A 110 -1.27 5.79 3.66
C ILE A 110 -1.06 6.63 2.40
N VAL A 111 -1.14 7.97 2.51
CA VAL A 111 -0.91 8.88 1.38
C VAL A 111 0.47 8.67 0.76
N LEU A 112 1.53 8.56 1.56
CA LEU A 112 2.89 8.31 1.06
C LEU A 112 3.00 6.99 0.28
N PHE A 113 2.43 5.90 0.81
CA PHE A 113 2.39 4.62 0.09
C PHE A 113 1.61 4.70 -1.22
N LYS A 114 0.53 5.48 -1.26
CA LYS A 114 -0.27 5.67 -2.49
C LYS A 114 0.49 6.50 -3.53
N MET A 115 1.25 7.52 -3.12
CA MET A 115 2.14 8.27 -4.01
C MET A 115 3.20 7.37 -4.61
N LYS A 116 3.86 6.54 -3.79
CA LYS A 116 4.87 5.59 -4.27
C LYS A 116 4.30 4.59 -5.27
N ALA A 117 3.17 3.97 -4.94
CA ALA A 117 2.49 3.06 -5.85
C ALA A 117 2.10 3.72 -7.18
N TRP A 118 1.71 5.00 -7.15
CA TRP A 118 1.42 5.77 -8.35
C TRP A 118 2.67 5.98 -9.22
N LEU A 119 3.81 6.33 -8.61
CA LEU A 119 5.09 6.51 -9.31
C LEU A 119 5.55 5.21 -9.97
N ASP A 120 5.54 4.11 -9.21
CA ASP A 120 6.00 2.81 -9.68
C ASP A 120 5.14 2.32 -10.86
N LEU A 121 3.80 2.40 -10.75
CA LEU A 121 2.90 2.02 -11.84
C LEU A 121 3.08 2.92 -13.08
N SER A 122 3.28 4.22 -12.88
CA SER A 122 3.48 5.18 -13.96
C SER A 122 4.78 4.92 -14.71
N ALA A 123 5.88 4.67 -13.98
CA ALA A 123 7.18 4.35 -14.55
C ALA A 123 7.16 3.04 -15.35
N ARG A 124 6.54 1.98 -14.79
CA ARG A 124 6.39 0.69 -15.46
C ARG A 124 5.56 0.78 -16.73
N LYS A 125 4.46 1.54 -16.69
CA LYS A 125 3.65 1.82 -17.89
C LYS A 125 4.46 2.58 -18.94
N ALA A 126 5.25 3.57 -18.55
CA ALA A 126 6.13 4.31 -19.46
C ALA A 126 7.23 3.42 -20.06
N ALA A 127 7.67 2.39 -19.34
CA ALA A 127 8.61 1.36 -19.81
C ALA A 127 7.96 0.33 -20.77
N GLY A 128 6.67 0.45 -21.08
CA GLY A 128 5.98 -0.39 -22.05
C GLY A 128 5.26 -1.60 -21.46
N GLU A 129 5.17 -1.72 -20.13
CA GLU A 129 4.36 -2.76 -19.50
C GLU A 129 2.86 -2.51 -19.68
N GLU A 130 2.08 -3.59 -19.85
CA GLU A 130 0.63 -3.52 -19.97
C GLU A 130 -0.02 -3.25 -18.59
N ILE A 131 -0.12 -1.98 -18.23
CA ILE A 131 -0.72 -1.52 -16.98
C ILE A 131 -2.07 -0.84 -17.24
N ASP A 132 -3.12 -1.28 -16.55
CA ASP A 132 -4.42 -0.60 -16.58
C ASP A 132 -4.29 0.81 -15.98
N SER A 133 -4.56 1.82 -16.82
CA SER A 133 -4.49 3.23 -16.43
C SER A 133 -5.48 3.59 -15.32
N LYS A 134 -6.55 2.81 -15.15
CA LYS A 134 -7.50 2.96 -14.05
C LYS A 134 -6.84 2.70 -12.71
N ASN A 135 -5.88 1.78 -12.63
CA ASN A 135 -5.15 1.50 -11.38
C ASN A 135 -4.27 2.70 -11.00
N ILE A 136 -3.53 3.25 -11.96
CA ILE A 136 -2.74 4.49 -11.76
C ILE A 136 -3.66 5.62 -11.29
N LYS A 137 -4.75 5.88 -12.02
CA LYS A 137 -5.71 6.93 -11.67
C LYS A 137 -6.32 6.73 -10.28
N LYS A 138 -6.60 5.48 -9.90
CA LYS A 138 -7.13 5.13 -8.57
C LYS A 138 -6.18 5.58 -7.46
N HIS A 139 -4.88 5.27 -7.56
CA HIS A 139 -3.91 5.69 -6.53
C HIS A 139 -3.85 7.20 -6.37
N LYS A 140 -3.82 7.96 -7.49
CA LYS A 140 -3.85 9.42 -7.44
C LYS A 140 -5.13 9.96 -6.78
N ASN A 141 -6.29 9.41 -7.14
CA ASN A 141 -7.56 9.80 -6.56
C ASN A 141 -7.64 9.49 -5.07
N ASP A 142 -7.08 8.35 -4.65
CA ASP A 142 -7.00 7.95 -3.24
C ASP A 142 -6.12 8.94 -2.45
N VAL A 143 -4.97 9.36 -2.98
CA VAL A 143 -4.11 10.39 -2.36
C VAL A 143 -4.92 11.65 -2.05
N LEU A 144 -5.65 12.18 -3.04
CA LEU A 144 -6.40 13.42 -2.88
C LEU A 144 -7.57 13.27 -1.89
N ARG A 145 -8.24 12.11 -1.90
CA ARG A 145 -9.32 11.80 -0.94
C ARG A 145 -8.81 11.72 0.49
N LEU A 146 -7.69 11.03 0.70
CA LEU A 146 -7.10 10.90 2.02
C LEU A 146 -6.57 12.25 2.50
N ALA A 147 -5.84 12.97 1.65
CA ALA A 147 -5.28 14.27 1.98
C ALA A 147 -6.34 15.33 2.33
N ALA A 148 -7.53 15.25 1.74
CA ALA A 148 -8.65 16.14 2.11
C ALA A 148 -9.15 15.95 3.56
N ASN A 149 -8.72 14.89 4.25
CA ASN A 149 -9.10 14.59 5.64
C ASN A 149 -7.90 14.69 6.60
N ILE A 150 -6.73 15.14 6.14
CA ILE A 150 -5.57 15.36 6.99
C ILE A 150 -5.71 16.73 7.66
N ASP A 151 -5.50 16.79 8.98
CA ASP A 151 -5.54 18.03 9.73
C ASP A 151 -4.35 18.95 9.38
N ASN A 152 -4.59 20.26 9.36
CA ASN A 152 -3.63 21.24 8.83
C ASN A 152 -2.33 21.37 9.65
N ASP A 153 -2.36 20.96 10.91
CA ASP A 153 -1.25 20.99 11.86
C ASP A 153 -0.41 19.71 11.87
N VAL A 154 -0.89 18.62 11.25
CA VAL A 154 -0.15 17.36 11.17
C VAL A 154 1.12 17.54 10.33
N ARG A 155 2.25 17.07 10.86
CA ARG A 155 3.55 17.03 10.19
C ARG A 155 4.13 15.63 10.35
N VAL A 156 4.46 14.99 9.24
CA VAL A 156 5.09 13.68 9.24
C VAL A 156 6.57 13.83 8.86
N PRO A 157 7.50 13.54 9.78
CA PRO A 157 8.91 13.51 9.44
C PRO A 157 9.17 12.36 8.45
N ILE A 158 9.75 12.69 7.31
CA ILE A 158 10.06 11.71 6.26
C ILE A 158 11.49 11.88 5.75
N ALA A 159 12.12 10.77 5.36
CA ALA A 159 13.47 10.77 4.80
C ALA A 159 13.53 11.46 3.42
N ASP A 160 14.72 11.92 3.03
CA ASP A 160 14.92 12.68 1.77
C ASP A 160 14.51 11.90 0.52
N THR A 161 14.67 10.57 0.53
CA THR A 161 14.23 9.68 -0.55
C THR A 161 12.71 9.72 -0.72
N VAL A 162 11.97 9.67 0.38
CA VAL A 162 10.51 9.76 0.40
C VAL A 162 10.06 11.18 0.04
N LYS A 163 10.75 12.23 0.53
CA LYS A 163 10.47 13.62 0.14
C LYS A 163 10.58 13.80 -1.37
N LYS A 164 11.61 13.22 -1.99
CA LYS A 164 11.81 13.25 -3.43
C LYS A 164 10.68 12.55 -4.18
N ASP A 165 10.29 11.36 -3.74
CA ASP A 165 9.16 10.63 -4.33
C ASP A 165 7.86 11.46 -4.23
N ALA A 166 7.55 11.98 -3.04
CA ALA A 166 6.37 12.80 -2.83
C ALA A 166 6.40 14.08 -3.68
N LYS A 167 7.55 14.74 -3.83
CA LYS A 167 7.72 15.89 -4.73
C LYS A 167 7.43 15.53 -6.19
N LEU A 168 7.99 14.43 -6.70
CA LEU A 168 7.73 13.96 -8.06
C LEU A 168 6.25 13.66 -8.31
N PHE A 169 5.56 13.08 -7.33
CA PHE A 169 4.12 12.91 -7.41
C PHE A 169 3.39 14.26 -7.48
N MET A 170 3.77 15.21 -6.63
CA MET A 170 3.13 16.53 -6.54
C MET A 170 3.29 17.35 -7.82
N GLU A 171 4.47 17.36 -8.41
CA GLU A 171 4.74 18.02 -9.70
C GLU A 171 3.82 17.52 -10.81
N GLU A 172 3.51 16.22 -10.85
CA GLU A 172 2.56 15.67 -11.81
C GLU A 172 1.10 15.96 -11.40
N ALA A 173 0.80 15.88 -10.11
CA ALA A 173 -0.53 16.13 -9.58
C ALA A 173 -1.00 17.55 -9.92
N GLU A 174 -0.12 18.55 -9.82
CA GLU A 174 -0.37 19.94 -10.20
C GLU A 174 -0.68 20.12 -11.69
N LYS A 175 0.06 19.42 -12.56
CA LYS A 175 -0.12 19.48 -14.01
C LYS A 175 -1.41 18.82 -14.49
N THR A 176 -1.96 17.91 -13.69
CA THR A 176 -3.11 17.09 -14.10
C THR A 176 -4.27 17.14 -13.08
N PRO A 177 -4.93 18.31 -12.88
CA PRO A 177 -6.04 18.44 -11.93
C PRO A 177 -7.17 17.43 -12.17
N VAL A 178 -7.84 17.02 -11.09
CA VAL A 178 -8.97 16.08 -11.16
C VAL A 178 -10.25 16.74 -10.66
N ASP A 179 -11.39 16.27 -11.15
CA ASP A 179 -12.70 16.73 -10.66
C ASP A 179 -12.96 16.20 -9.24
N LEU A 180 -12.80 17.08 -8.25
CA LEU A 180 -13.03 16.78 -6.84
C LEU A 180 -14.46 16.32 -6.53
N LYS A 181 -15.46 16.81 -7.27
CA LYS A 181 -16.86 16.40 -7.06
C LYS A 181 -17.05 14.92 -7.38
N SER A 182 -16.41 14.43 -8.44
CA SER A 182 -16.37 13.00 -8.77
C SER A 182 -15.71 12.14 -7.68
N LEU A 183 -14.86 12.75 -6.85
CA LEU A 183 -14.21 12.10 -5.72
C LEU A 183 -15.03 12.14 -4.43
N GLY A 184 -16.17 12.83 -4.42
CA GLY A 184 -17.01 13.03 -3.23
C GLY A 184 -16.58 14.23 -2.37
N ILE A 185 -15.60 15.01 -2.82
CA ILE A 185 -15.03 16.14 -2.09
C ILE A 185 -15.76 17.41 -2.55
N LYS A 186 -16.46 18.08 -1.61
CA LYS A 186 -17.32 19.24 -1.93
C LYS A 186 -16.88 20.53 -1.25
N ASN A 187 -16.12 20.42 -0.16
CA ASN A 187 -15.83 21.54 0.74
C ASN A 187 -14.34 21.92 0.74
N ALA A 188 -13.59 21.51 -0.30
CA ALA A 188 -12.19 21.87 -0.48
C ALA A 188 -11.91 22.07 -1.97
N THR A 189 -10.99 22.99 -2.27
CA THR A 189 -10.42 23.20 -3.60
C THR A 189 -9.25 22.25 -3.84
N TYR A 190 -8.86 22.10 -5.10
CA TYR A 190 -7.75 21.23 -5.47
C TYR A 190 -6.44 21.76 -4.88
N GLU A 191 -6.26 23.08 -4.96
CA GLU A 191 -5.11 23.81 -4.45
C GLU A 191 -5.01 23.72 -2.92
N GLU A 192 -6.12 23.74 -2.19
CA GLU A 192 -6.12 23.55 -0.74
C GLU A 192 -5.62 22.15 -0.36
N ILE A 193 -6.08 21.11 -1.05
CA ILE A 193 -5.64 19.72 -0.80
C ILE A 193 -4.14 19.58 -1.10
N LEU A 194 -3.67 20.15 -2.21
CA LEU A 194 -2.23 20.10 -2.53
C LEU A 194 -1.40 20.83 -1.46
N ARG A 195 -1.86 21.98 -0.96
CA ARG A 195 -1.20 22.69 0.15
C ARG A 195 -1.17 21.88 1.44
N VAL A 196 -2.21 21.09 1.74
CA VAL A 196 -2.20 20.17 2.89
C VAL A 196 -1.06 19.17 2.72
N ILE A 197 -0.90 18.58 1.55
CA ILE A 197 0.18 17.62 1.25
C ILE A 197 1.56 18.26 1.42
N TYR A 198 1.80 19.43 0.80
CA TYR A 198 3.08 20.14 0.90
C TYR A 198 3.45 20.44 2.36
N ARG A 199 2.47 20.92 3.15
CA ARG A 199 2.68 21.20 4.56
C ARG A 199 2.94 19.93 5.36
N CYS A 200 2.11 18.90 5.20
CA CYS A 200 2.19 17.67 5.97
C CYS A 200 3.57 17.00 5.87
N TYR A 201 4.16 16.98 4.68
CA TYR A 201 5.43 16.31 4.42
C TYR A 201 6.64 17.26 4.31
N GLU A 202 6.44 18.54 4.59
CA GLU A 202 7.46 19.59 4.49
C GLU A 202 8.22 19.54 3.15
N ILE A 203 7.46 19.47 2.06
CA ILE A 203 7.98 19.48 0.70
C ILE A 203 7.93 20.92 0.21
N GLU A 204 9.02 21.42 -0.38
CA GLU A 204 9.03 22.73 -1.01
C GLU A 204 8.29 22.66 -2.36
N GLY A 205 7.27 23.50 -2.53
CA GLY A 205 6.70 23.79 -3.85
C GLY A 205 7.65 24.69 -4.64
N GLU A 206 7.73 24.51 -5.96
CA GLU A 206 8.42 25.46 -6.85
C GLU A 206 7.66 26.78 -6.97
#